data_AF-A0A952UXR1-F1
#
_entry.id   AF-A0A952UXR1-F1
#
_cell.length_a   1.000
_cell.length_b   1.000
_cell.length_c   1.000
_cell.angle_alpha   90.00
_cell.angle_beta   90.00
_cell.angle_gamma   90.00
#
_symmetry.space_group_name_H-M   'P 1'
#
loop_
_entity.id
_entity.type
_entity.pdbx_description
1 polymer ?
#
loop_
_entity_poly.entity_id
_entity_poly.type
_entity_poly.pdbx_seq_one_letter_code
_entity_poly.pdbx_strand_id
1 'polypeptide(L)'
;MSTKLSWLQVCRSGDFAGKWVALDNCRFDENTLKPVEGDVVDWDEELPALCARMRETGRSSCSILFCDGEVLVETRPAPASEPPIRAGRLA
;
A
#
# COMPACT_ATOMS: atom_id res chain seq x y z
N MET A 1 10.14 16.19 10.81
CA MET A 1 9.48 15.13 11.61
C MET A 1 8.83 14.21 10.59
N SER A 2 9.35 13.00 10.45
CA SER A 2 8.86 12.00 9.49
C SER A 2 7.96 11.03 10.25
N THR A 3 6.65 11.27 10.17
CA THR A 3 5.64 10.39 10.75
C THR A 3 5.42 9.20 9.83
N LYS A 4 6.07 8.08 10.16
CA LYS A 4 5.79 6.79 9.53
C LYS A 4 4.31 6.45 9.68
N LEU A 5 3.60 6.37 8.57
CA LEU A 5 2.21 5.96 8.53
C LEU A 5 2.08 4.64 7.77
N SER A 6 1.23 3.76 8.27
CA SER A 6 0.84 2.58 7.49
C SER A 6 0.03 3.03 6.27
N TRP A 7 0.18 2.36 5.13
CA TRP A 7 -0.58 2.71 3.92
C TRP A 7 -2.10 2.70 4.17
N LEU A 8 -2.59 1.76 4.98
CA LEU A 8 -3.99 1.72 5.42
C LEU A 8 -4.45 2.97 6.16
N GLN A 9 -3.57 3.61 6.95
CA GLN A 9 -3.87 4.87 7.63
C GLN A 9 -3.88 6.03 6.64
N VAL A 10 -2.94 6.06 5.68
CA VAL A 10 -2.94 7.04 4.58
C VAL A 10 -4.22 6.94 3.77
N CYS A 11 -4.64 5.72 3.38
CA CYS A 11 -5.90 5.53 2.67
C CYS A 11 -7.15 5.87 3.49
N ARG A 12 -7.12 5.70 4.82
CA ARG A 12 -8.23 6.05 5.71
C ARG A 12 -8.30 7.54 6.00
N SER A 13 -7.18 8.25 5.90
CA SER A 13 -7.16 9.71 5.95
C SER A 13 -7.77 10.26 4.68
N GLY A 14 -9.00 10.79 4.79
CA GLY A 14 -9.70 11.42 3.67
C GLY A 14 -8.93 12.56 2.99
N ASP A 15 -7.90 13.10 3.64
CA ASP A 15 -6.98 14.09 3.09
C ASP A 15 -6.23 13.58 1.84
N PHE A 16 -5.97 12.28 1.75
CA PHE A 16 -5.20 11.66 0.64
C PHE A 16 -6.07 10.85 -0.32
N ALA A 17 -7.34 10.63 -0.01
CA ALA A 17 -8.27 9.92 -0.88
C ALA A 17 -8.44 10.66 -2.23
N GLY A 18 -8.34 9.93 -3.33
CA GLY A 18 -8.36 10.45 -4.69
C GLY A 18 -7.07 11.16 -5.12
N LYS A 19 -5.97 11.06 -4.37
CA LYS A 19 -4.72 11.78 -4.64
C LYS A 19 -3.53 10.84 -4.84
N TRP A 20 -2.53 11.33 -5.55
CA TRP A 20 -1.20 10.74 -5.63
C TRP A 20 -0.42 11.05 -4.36
N VAL A 21 0.18 10.03 -3.78
CA VAL A 21 0.96 10.15 -2.55
C VAL A 21 2.37 9.69 -2.84
N ALA A 22 3.35 10.53 -2.52
CA ALA A 22 4.75 10.17 -2.55
C ALA A 22 5.16 9.63 -1.17
N LEU A 23 5.65 8.40 -1.16
CA LEU A 23 6.18 7.73 0.02
C LEU A 23 7.69 7.61 -0.07
N ASP A 24 8.38 7.98 1.00
CA ASP A 24 9.79 7.70 1.21
C ASP A 24 9.97 6.54 2.21
N ASN A 25 11.11 5.85 2.13
CA ASN A 25 11.40 4.66 2.95
C ASN A 25 10.23 3.66 2.99
N CYS A 26 9.63 3.42 1.83
CA CYS A 26 8.45 2.58 1.69
C CYS A 26 8.81 1.10 1.81
N ARG A 27 8.08 0.37 2.65
CA ARG A 27 8.17 -1.08 2.78
C ARG A 27 7.00 -1.73 2.07
N PHE A 28 7.31 -2.66 1.18
CA PHE A 28 6.32 -3.44 0.46
C PHE A 28 6.18 -4.81 1.11
N ASP A 29 4.96 -5.33 1.11
CA ASP A 29 4.69 -6.71 1.50
C ASP A 29 5.16 -7.64 0.37
N GLU A 30 5.94 -8.66 0.71
CA GLU A 30 6.56 -9.55 -0.27
C GLU A 30 5.53 -10.45 -0.98
N ASN A 31 4.34 -10.64 -0.39
CA ASN A 31 3.30 -11.52 -0.93
C ASN A 31 2.31 -10.78 -1.83
N THR A 32 1.96 -9.54 -1.47
CA THR A 32 0.94 -8.73 -2.15
C THR A 32 1.54 -7.63 -3.03
N LEU A 33 2.84 -7.35 -2.90
CA LEU A 33 3.54 -6.22 -3.53
C LEU A 33 2.88 -4.86 -3.22
N LYS A 34 2.08 -4.80 -2.16
CA LYS A 34 1.41 -3.58 -1.72
C LYS A 34 2.28 -2.84 -0.69
N PRO A 35 2.25 -1.50 -0.68
CA PRO A 35 2.89 -0.70 0.36
C PRO A 35 2.25 -1.02 1.72
N VAL A 36 3.08 -1.34 2.72
CA VAL A 36 2.65 -1.65 4.09
C VAL A 36 2.82 -0.42 4.97
N GLU A 37 3.99 0.20 4.90
CA GLU A 37 4.39 1.36 5.68
C GLU A 37 5.27 2.28 4.82
N GLY A 38 5.17 3.59 5.06
CA GLY A 38 6.00 4.58 4.38
C GLY A 38 5.92 5.94 5.06
N ASP A 39 6.88 6.81 4.77
CA ASP A 39 6.84 8.21 5.20
C ASP A 39 6.17 9.03 4.10
N VAL A 40 5.01 9.63 4.40
CA VAL A 40 4.33 10.51 3.45
C VAL A 40 5.12 11.80 3.36
N VAL A 41 5.75 12.03 2.22
CA VAL A 41 6.62 13.19 2.00
C VAL A 41 5.92 14.33 1.26
N ASP A 42 4.95 14.02 0.39
CA ASP A 42 4.12 14.98 -0.36
C ASP A 42 2.94 14.23 -0.97
N TRP A 43 1.93 14.96 -1.42
CA TRP A 43 0.76 14.44 -2.10
C TRP A 43 0.19 15.50 -3.06
N ASP A 44 -0.40 15.05 -4.16
CA ASP A 44 -1.03 15.93 -5.14
C ASP A 44 -2.19 15.21 -5.85
N GLU A 45 -3.14 15.97 -6.37
CA GLU A 45 -4.17 15.48 -7.29
C GLU A 45 -3.56 15.17 -8.67
N GLU A 46 -2.51 15.90 -9.05
CA GLU A 46 -1.81 15.75 -10.33
C GLU A 46 -0.45 15.07 -10.17
N LEU A 47 -0.33 13.84 -10.70
CA LEU A 47 0.95 13.12 -10.82
C LEU A 47 2.10 13.98 -11.41
N PRO A 48 1.93 14.74 -12.52
CA PRO A 48 3.01 15.54 -13.06
C PRO A 48 3.45 16.67 -12.12
N ALA A 49 2.51 17.29 -11.39
CA ALA A 49 2.83 18.34 -10.42
C ALA A 49 3.62 17.76 -9.22
N LEU A 50 3.21 16.58 -8.73
CA LEU A 50 3.94 15.85 -7.69
C LEU A 50 5.36 15.48 -8.13
N CYS A 51 5.51 14.94 -9.34
CA CYS A 51 6.82 14.59 -9.90
C CYS A 51 7.73 15.81 -10.07
N ALA A 52 7.18 16.96 -10.49
CA ALA A 52 7.95 18.20 -10.58
C ALA A 52 8.48 18.62 -9.21
N ARG A 53 7.61 18.67 -8.18
CA ARG A 53 8.01 19.01 -6.81
C ARG A 53 9.02 18.02 -6.20
N MET A 54 8.86 16.72 -6.44
CA MET A 54 9.81 15.71 -5.97
C MET A 54 11.20 15.91 -6.56
N ARG A 55 11.26 16.26 -7.85
CA ARG A 55 12.52 16.58 -8.53
C ARG A 55 13.14 17.86 -7.98
N GLU A 56 12.35 18.90 -7.74
CA GLU A 56 12.83 20.16 -7.17
C GLU A 56 13.34 20.00 -5.73
N THR A 57 12.71 19.14 -4.95
CA THR A 57 13.14 18.80 -3.58
C THR A 57 14.32 17.83 -3.54
N GLY A 58 14.80 17.35 -4.70
CA GLY A 58 15.97 16.47 -4.81
C GLY A 58 15.74 15.05 -4.31
N ARG A 59 14.47 14.64 -4.12
CA ARG A 59 14.11 13.30 -3.63
C ARG A 59 13.90 12.37 -4.82
N SER A 60 14.91 11.54 -5.11
CA SER A 60 14.88 10.58 -6.22
C SER A 60 14.56 9.14 -5.82
N SER A 61 14.35 8.88 -4.53
CA SER A 61 14.13 7.53 -3.98
C SER A 61 12.75 7.36 -3.32
N CYS A 62 11.72 8.00 -3.88
CA CYS A 62 10.34 7.87 -3.41
C CYS A 62 9.49 6.95 -4.30
N SER A 63 8.55 6.25 -3.69
CA SER A 63 7.50 5.48 -4.37
C SER A 63 6.24 6.33 -4.49
N ILE A 64 5.74 6.54 -5.70
CA ILE A 64 4.52 7.33 -5.95
C ILE A 64 3.36 6.36 -6.20
N LEU A 65 2.31 6.48 -5.40
CA LEU A 65 1.16 5.58 -5.40
C LEU A 65 -0.12 6.39 -5.45
N PHE A 66 -1.10 5.93 -6.23
CA PHE A 66 -2.42 6.55 -6.27
C PHE A 66 -3.29 5.96 -5.16
N CYS A 67 -3.87 6.84 -4.35
CA CYS A 67 -4.81 6.47 -3.31
C CYS A 67 -6.23 6.64 -3.84
N ASP A 68 -6.83 5.56 -4.34
CA ASP A 68 -8.19 5.60 -4.90
C ASP A 68 -9.29 5.76 -3.82
N GLY A 69 -8.95 5.74 -2.53
CA GLY A 69 -9.93 5.70 -1.43
C GLY A 69 -10.63 4.35 -1.29
N GLU A 70 -10.71 3.56 -2.36
CA GLU A 70 -11.14 2.17 -2.34
C GLU A 70 -9.94 1.26 -2.01
N VAL A 71 -9.75 0.94 -0.73
CA VAL A 71 -8.85 -0.15 -0.36
C VAL A 71 -9.51 -1.46 -0.77
N LEU A 72 -9.36 -1.84 -2.04
CA LEU A 72 -9.60 -3.20 -2.50
C LEU A 72 -8.51 -4.08 -1.88
N VAL A 73 -8.74 -4.49 -0.62
CA VAL A 73 -8.06 -5.66 -0.06
C VAL A 73 -8.56 -6.82 -0.89
N GLU A 74 -7.81 -7.17 -1.94
CA GLU A 74 -7.93 -8.48 -2.55
C GLU A 74 -7.40 -9.46 -1.49
N THR A 75 -8.28 -9.85 -0.57
CA THR A 75 -8.09 -11.02 0.26
C THR A 75 -7.98 -12.16 -0.73
N ARG A 76 -6.75 -12.57 -1.05
CA ARG A 76 -6.52 -13.86 -1.67
C ARG A 76 -7.27 -14.85 -0.77
N PRO A 77 -8.36 -15.49 -1.23
CA PRO A 77 -9.05 -16.44 -0.38
C PRO A 77 -7.99 -17.44 0.06
N ALA A 78 -7.84 -17.61 1.37
CA ALA A 78 -6.94 -18.61 1.92
C ALA A 78 -7.19 -19.91 1.15
N PRO A 79 -6.16 -20.62 0.66
CA PRO A 79 -6.39 -21.92 0.03
C PRO A 79 -7.18 -22.74 1.03
N ALA A 80 -8.39 -23.14 0.63
CA ALA A 80 -9.34 -23.83 1.48
C ALA A 80 -8.57 -24.95 2.18
N SER A 81 -8.51 -24.90 3.51
CA SER A 81 -7.91 -25.96 4.30
C SER A 81 -8.64 -27.24 3.94
N GLU A 82 -7.97 -28.11 3.17
CA GLU A 82 -8.49 -29.43 2.83
C GLU A 82 -8.90 -30.11 4.15
N PRO A 83 -10.14 -30.60 4.27
CA PRO A 83 -10.54 -31.32 5.46
C PRO A 83 -9.64 -32.54 5.60
N PRO A 84 -9.20 -32.89 6.83
CA PRO A 84 -8.39 -34.08 7.02
C PRO A 84 -9.17 -35.28 6.49
N ILE A 85 -8.61 -35.95 5.47
CA ILE A 85 -9.12 -37.22 4.96
C ILE A 85 -9.20 -38.16 6.16
N ARG A 86 -10.42 -38.36 6.66
CA ARG A 86 -10.70 -39.26 7.76
C ARG A 86 -10.60 -40.67 7.16
N ALA A 87 -9.39 -41.21 7.15
CA ALA A 87 -9.14 -42.62 6.86
C ALA A 87 -9.69 -43.46 8.02
N GLY A 88 -11.02 -43.54 8.08
CA GLY A 88 -11.75 -44.50 8.87
C GLY A 88 -11.55 -45.89 8.28
N ARG A 89 -10.61 -46.61 8.88
CA ARG A 89 -10.58 -48.06 9.17
C ARG A 89 -11.84 -48.86 8.79
N LEU A 90 -11.61 -50.08 8.27
CA LEU A 90 -12.43 -51.33 8.21
C LEU A 90 -12.45 -51.87 6.77
N ALA A 91 -12.16 -53.13 6.46
CA ALA A 91 -11.88 -54.34 7.23
C ALA A 91 -11.03 -55.29 6.37
#